data_AF-A0A374AR66-F1
#
_entry.id   AF-A0A374AR66-F1
#
_cell.length_a   1.000
_cell.length_b   1.000
_cell.length_c   1.000
_cell.angle_alpha   90.00
_cell.angle_beta   90.00
_cell.angle_gamma   90.00
#
_symmetry.space_group_name_H-M   'P 1'
#
loop_
_entity.id
_entity.type
_entity.pdbx_description
1 polymer ?
#
loop_
_entity_poly.entity_id
_entity_poly.type
_entity_poly.pdbx_seq_one_letter_code
_entity_poly.pdbx_strand_id
1 'polypeptide(L)'
;MKSFKLRCKKLCAVVLMIVTAFGFSFAAPKTAKAANTKYWIKVNKRANVATVYQLKRGKYKPIKAFLVSCGGSNTPSGTFYTPAKYRWQTLMGPSYGQYCTRIHGGILFHSVWYYQKDKRTQSTVQFNKLGQTASHGCVRLSVADAKWIYDNCALRTKVTVYSSKNPGPLGKPKGIKVSTSRRMYWDPTDPDKKNPYRKQKATISISSKKAATAEYGTSYNIKSGVTAKDKITKRSLTSKVTYGVTKYSNGKYKKAKFSTKSLGTYRIKYAVKSSLGVTTTKTFTVRVVDTKAPVITAKDRTVNINTTNAVSGVSAKMKSGKSVTSSMSVKIQAPGAGSYTTYSYAKAKAYKFTKAGTYYVQYVAKNVNKPNRAAIKNVKITVLGDDAVIKSTKAVIVENSATNDQIKAEVRKAITITDNGTTVKSTAATVTVSKDTETEVITATVSYKGKNGTTVTYEVTVNVKQEAQQSAEEQTDQPVEQ
;
A
#
# COMPACT_ATOMS: atom_id res chain seq x y z
N MET A 1 86.74 21.22 -86.28
CA MET A 1 85.70 20.63 -87.15
C MET A 1 85.93 19.14 -87.27
N LYS A 2 84.84 18.35 -87.26
CA LYS A 2 84.75 16.90 -87.54
C LYS A 2 85.31 15.93 -86.48
N SER A 3 84.43 15.47 -85.56
CA SER A 3 84.24 14.03 -85.22
C SER A 3 83.35 13.81 -83.97
N PHE A 4 82.25 14.56 -83.81
CA PHE A 4 81.23 14.30 -82.76
C PHE A 4 79.87 13.85 -83.34
N LYS A 5 79.88 13.35 -84.59
CA LYS A 5 78.70 12.90 -85.34
C LYS A 5 78.86 11.45 -85.81
N LEU A 6 79.08 10.47 -84.92
CA LEU A 6 78.90 9.06 -85.31
C LEU A 6 78.69 8.02 -84.19
N ARG A 7 78.27 8.39 -82.97
CA ARG A 7 77.94 7.40 -81.92
C ARG A 7 76.61 7.61 -81.19
N CYS A 8 75.71 8.43 -81.74
CA CYS A 8 74.40 8.72 -81.14
C CYS A 8 73.20 8.15 -81.93
N LYS A 9 73.42 7.38 -83.01
CA LYS A 9 72.34 6.85 -83.87
C LYS A 9 72.04 5.35 -83.71
N LYS A 10 72.84 4.58 -82.97
CA LYS A 10 72.57 3.14 -82.72
C LYS A 10 72.09 2.80 -81.30
N LEU A 11 72.01 3.77 -80.38
CA LEU A 11 71.44 3.58 -79.05
C LEU A 11 69.97 4.04 -78.94
N CYS A 12 69.51 4.96 -79.81
CA CYS A 12 68.13 5.46 -79.79
C CYS A 12 67.12 4.53 -80.46
N ALA A 13 67.55 3.58 -81.30
CA ALA A 13 66.65 2.65 -81.99
C ALA A 13 66.27 1.40 -81.17
N VAL A 14 67.03 1.06 -80.12
CA VAL A 14 66.72 -0.06 -79.21
C VAL A 14 65.88 0.39 -78.02
N VAL A 15 65.92 1.69 -77.66
CA VAL A 15 65.10 2.26 -76.59
C VAL A 15 63.67 2.59 -77.08
N LEU A 16 63.43 2.70 -78.40
CA LEU A 16 62.11 2.99 -78.95
C LEU A 16 61.28 1.73 -79.33
N MET A 17 61.88 0.53 -79.29
CA MET A 17 61.20 -0.76 -79.57
C MET A 17 60.92 -1.62 -78.32
N ILE A 18 61.09 -1.09 -77.11
CA ILE A 18 60.60 -1.71 -75.87
C ILE A 18 59.41 -0.92 -75.27
N VAL A 19 59.05 0.22 -75.86
CA VAL A 19 57.94 1.09 -75.40
C VAL A 19 56.59 0.69 -76.01
N THR A 20 56.55 -0.28 -76.94
CA THR A 20 55.32 -0.75 -77.61
C THR A 20 54.90 -2.18 -77.24
N ALA A 21 55.34 -2.70 -76.08
CA ALA A 21 54.91 -4.01 -75.56
C ALA A 21 54.30 -3.98 -74.15
N PHE A 22 54.09 -2.80 -73.55
CA PHE A 22 53.29 -2.67 -72.33
C PHE A 22 52.28 -1.56 -72.50
N GLY A 23 51.02 -1.93 -72.72
CA GLY A 23 49.89 -1.00 -72.77
C GLY A 23 49.80 -0.20 -71.47
N PHE A 24 50.26 1.04 -71.51
CA PHE A 24 49.89 2.05 -70.52
C PHE A 24 48.45 2.48 -70.79
N SER A 25 47.51 1.64 -70.33
CA SER A 25 46.17 2.12 -70.03
C SER A 25 46.32 3.20 -68.97
N PHE A 26 45.85 4.41 -69.28
CA PHE A 26 45.64 5.46 -68.29
C PHE A 26 44.71 4.93 -67.19
N ALA A 27 45.29 4.45 -66.09
CA ALA A 27 44.54 4.30 -64.87
C ALA A 27 44.26 5.72 -64.39
N ALA A 28 43.03 6.19 -64.63
CA ALA A 28 42.48 7.33 -63.91
C ALA A 28 42.88 7.20 -62.42
N PRO A 29 43.31 8.29 -61.74
CA PRO A 29 43.73 8.20 -60.36
C PRO A 29 42.60 7.51 -59.60
N LYS A 30 42.87 6.30 -59.09
CA LYS A 30 41.89 5.59 -58.27
C LYS A 30 41.65 6.49 -57.07
N THR A 31 40.55 7.23 -57.13
CA THR A 31 39.97 8.02 -56.06
C THR A 31 40.20 7.30 -54.75
N ALA A 32 40.84 8.00 -53.81
CA ALA A 32 41.12 7.51 -52.47
C ALA A 32 39.96 6.64 -51.98
N LYS A 33 40.22 5.35 -51.75
CA LYS A 33 39.23 4.37 -51.28
C LYS A 33 38.31 5.05 -50.26
N ALA A 34 37.03 5.23 -50.61
CA ALA A 34 36.09 6.04 -49.86
C ALA A 34 36.17 5.67 -48.38
N ALA A 35 36.30 6.66 -47.50
CA ALA A 35 36.31 6.42 -46.05
C ALA A 35 35.11 5.52 -45.72
N ASN A 36 35.31 4.40 -45.01
CA ASN A 36 34.19 3.55 -44.64
C ASN A 36 33.29 4.34 -43.68
N THR A 37 32.17 4.83 -44.22
CA THR A 37 31.29 5.81 -43.60
C THR A 37 30.30 5.20 -42.61
N LYS A 38 30.36 3.88 -42.35
CA LYS A 38 29.38 3.23 -41.45
C LYS A 38 29.30 3.91 -40.09
N TYR A 39 30.46 4.29 -39.53
CA TYR A 39 30.54 4.99 -38.25
C TYR A 39 31.33 6.30 -38.36
N TRP A 40 30.95 7.26 -37.53
CA TRP A 40 31.66 8.50 -37.29
C TRP A 40 31.76 8.72 -35.78
N ILE A 41 32.96 8.93 -35.26
CA ILE A 41 33.19 9.13 -33.83
C ILE A 41 33.45 10.62 -33.58
N LYS A 42 32.62 11.26 -32.77
CA LYS A 42 32.84 12.64 -32.31
C LYS A 42 33.35 12.63 -30.88
N VAL A 43 34.54 13.15 -30.65
CA VAL A 43 35.17 13.25 -29.31
C VAL A 43 35.04 14.67 -28.80
N ASN A 44 34.24 14.87 -27.76
CA ASN A 44 34.21 16.12 -27.02
C ASN A 44 35.26 16.07 -25.90
N LYS A 45 36.42 16.71 -26.16
CA LYS A 45 37.56 16.70 -25.23
C LYS A 45 37.34 17.51 -23.95
N ARG A 46 36.40 18.45 -23.95
CA ARG A 46 36.03 19.25 -22.77
C ARG A 46 35.02 18.51 -21.87
N ALA A 47 33.96 17.96 -22.47
CA ALA A 47 32.97 17.19 -21.71
C ALA A 47 33.46 15.78 -21.34
N ASN A 48 34.55 15.30 -21.96
CA ASN A 48 35.10 13.96 -21.79
C ASN A 48 34.09 12.87 -22.18
N VAL A 49 33.52 13.02 -23.38
CA VAL A 49 32.55 12.09 -24.00
C VAL A 49 32.94 11.82 -25.45
N ALA A 50 32.94 10.55 -25.86
CA ALA A 50 33.02 10.17 -27.27
C ALA A 50 31.66 9.61 -27.71
N THR A 51 31.05 10.21 -28.73
CA THR A 51 29.75 9.76 -29.28
C THR A 51 29.97 9.11 -30.63
N VAL A 52 29.50 7.88 -30.80
CA VAL A 52 29.48 7.16 -32.06
C VAL A 52 28.18 7.42 -32.78
N TYR A 53 28.30 7.87 -34.02
CA TYR A 53 27.20 8.04 -34.95
C TYR A 53 27.26 6.93 -35.99
N GLN A 54 26.11 6.36 -36.32
CA GLN A 54 25.97 5.36 -37.38
C GLN A 54 25.25 5.98 -38.57
N LEU A 55 25.76 5.75 -39.78
CA LEU A 55 25.07 6.13 -41.00
C LEU A 55 23.85 5.23 -41.19
N LYS A 56 22.65 5.82 -41.17
CA LYS A 56 21.36 5.14 -41.39
C LYS A 56 20.53 5.96 -42.38
N ARG A 57 20.19 5.38 -43.54
CA ARG A 57 19.39 6.03 -44.59
C ARG A 57 19.94 7.42 -44.95
N GLY A 58 21.24 7.48 -45.26
CA GLY A 58 21.94 8.72 -45.63
C GLY A 58 22.21 9.72 -44.49
N LYS A 59 21.71 9.50 -43.26
CA LYS A 59 21.90 10.41 -42.11
C LYS A 59 22.63 9.74 -40.96
N TYR A 60 23.57 10.46 -40.34
CA TYR A 60 24.26 10.00 -39.15
C TYR A 60 23.38 10.16 -37.90
N LYS A 61 23.09 9.06 -37.21
CA LYS A 61 22.35 9.05 -35.95
C LYS A 61 23.25 8.63 -34.80
N PRO A 62 23.22 9.31 -33.64
CA PRO A 62 23.99 8.88 -32.47
C PRO A 62 23.44 7.55 -31.95
N ILE A 63 24.32 6.56 -31.76
CA ILE A 63 23.93 5.23 -31.28
C ILE A 63 24.58 4.84 -29.95
N LYS A 64 25.68 5.50 -29.58
CA LYS A 64 26.44 5.15 -28.39
C LYS A 64 27.26 6.32 -27.89
N ALA A 65 27.31 6.52 -26.58
CA ALA A 65 28.24 7.44 -25.95
C ALA A 65 29.14 6.68 -24.99
N PHE A 66 30.42 7.04 -25.00
CA PHE A 66 31.45 6.50 -24.14
C PHE A 66 31.92 7.58 -23.16
N LEU A 67 32.12 7.19 -21.91
CA LEU A 67 32.82 8.02 -20.96
C LEU A 67 34.31 7.90 -21.24
N VAL A 68 34.97 9.01 -21.56
CA VAL A 68 36.38 9.01 -21.94
C VAL A 68 37.21 9.90 -21.03
N SER A 69 38.53 9.80 -21.11
CA SER A 69 39.46 10.76 -20.50
C SER A 69 40.46 11.22 -21.55
N CYS A 70 40.29 12.46 -21.98
CA CYS A 70 41.15 13.13 -22.95
C CYS A 70 42.34 13.83 -22.26
N GLY A 71 43.25 14.39 -23.05
CA GLY A 71 44.40 15.17 -22.60
C GLY A 71 44.19 16.67 -22.69
N GLY A 72 42.94 17.13 -22.81
CA GLY A 72 42.63 18.56 -22.86
C GLY A 72 43.16 19.20 -24.15
N SER A 73 44.04 20.20 -24.01
CA SER A 73 44.74 20.84 -25.13
C SER A 73 45.60 19.84 -25.91
N ASN A 74 46.22 18.87 -25.23
CA ASN A 74 47.11 17.86 -25.84
C ASN A 74 46.37 16.83 -26.72
N THR A 75 45.03 16.76 -26.62
CA THR A 75 44.24 16.03 -27.62
C THR A 75 43.92 17.00 -28.78
N PRO A 76 44.51 16.80 -29.98
CA PRO A 76 44.39 17.75 -31.08
C PRO A 76 42.94 17.81 -31.56
N SER A 77 42.46 19.03 -31.82
CA SER A 77 41.16 19.26 -32.44
C SER A 77 41.29 19.10 -33.96
N GLY A 78 40.23 18.62 -34.61
CA GLY A 78 40.25 18.42 -36.05
C GLY A 78 39.47 17.20 -36.51
N THR A 79 39.56 16.92 -37.81
CA THR A 79 38.99 15.73 -38.43
C THR A 79 40.12 14.79 -38.84
N PHE A 80 40.03 13.54 -38.40
CA PHE A 80 41.04 12.50 -38.59
C PHE A 80 40.39 11.21 -39.10
N TYR A 81 41.21 10.27 -39.55
CA TYR A 81 40.79 8.97 -40.06
C TYR A 81 41.69 7.88 -39.47
N THR A 82 41.09 6.87 -38.84
CA THR A 82 41.83 5.88 -38.06
C THR A 82 42.76 4.99 -38.91
N PRO A 83 44.10 5.12 -38.85
CA PRO A 83 44.98 4.44 -39.81
C PRO A 83 45.42 3.04 -39.34
N ALA A 84 45.36 2.74 -38.03
CA ALA A 84 45.87 1.49 -37.48
C ALA A 84 45.15 1.06 -36.19
N LYS A 85 45.27 -0.23 -35.86
CA LYS A 85 44.73 -0.84 -34.64
C LYS A 85 45.76 -1.78 -34.02
N TYR A 86 45.74 -1.89 -32.70
CA TYR A 86 46.65 -2.76 -31.95
C TYR A 86 45.91 -3.41 -30.78
N ARG A 87 46.04 -4.73 -30.62
CA ARG A 87 45.42 -5.42 -29.47
C ARG A 87 46.02 -4.95 -28.15
N TRP A 88 47.33 -4.77 -28.13
CA TRP A 88 48.11 -4.12 -27.08
C TRP A 88 49.10 -3.15 -27.72
N GLN A 89 49.31 -1.99 -27.11
CA GLN A 89 50.30 -1.03 -27.57
C GLN A 89 51.02 -0.38 -26.39
N THR A 90 52.34 -0.24 -26.50
CA THR A 90 53.15 0.56 -25.57
C THR A 90 52.78 2.03 -25.74
N LEU A 91 52.51 2.69 -24.63
CA LEU A 91 52.12 4.10 -24.56
C LEU A 91 53.31 4.96 -24.10
N MET A 92 53.08 6.24 -23.85
CA MET A 92 54.07 7.12 -23.23
C MET A 92 54.38 6.65 -21.80
N GLY A 93 55.66 6.36 -21.51
CA GLY A 93 56.14 5.70 -20.28
C GLY A 93 56.02 4.16 -20.32
N PRO A 94 56.44 3.42 -19.26
CA PRO A 94 56.31 1.97 -19.19
C PRO A 94 54.85 1.57 -18.91
N SER A 95 53.96 1.83 -19.87
CA SER A 95 52.53 1.57 -19.75
C SER A 95 51.94 1.05 -21.05
N TYR A 96 50.86 0.28 -20.93
CA TYR A 96 50.26 -0.44 -22.06
C TYR A 96 48.77 -0.17 -22.16
N GLY A 97 48.26 0.02 -23.38
CA GLY A 97 46.83 0.13 -23.67
C GLY A 97 46.29 -1.14 -24.32
N GLN A 98 45.06 -1.54 -23.98
CA GLN A 98 44.31 -2.57 -24.69
C GLN A 98 43.40 -1.95 -25.75
N TYR A 99 43.17 -2.71 -26.82
CA TYR A 99 42.20 -2.40 -27.88
C TYR A 99 42.42 -1.00 -28.46
N CYS A 100 43.66 -0.72 -28.85
CA CYS A 100 44.08 0.58 -29.30
C CYS A 100 43.65 0.81 -30.75
N THR A 101 43.07 1.98 -31.03
CA THR A 101 42.78 2.47 -32.38
C THR A 101 43.44 3.83 -32.55
N ARG A 102 44.39 3.93 -33.49
CA ARG A 102 45.13 5.15 -33.77
C ARG A 102 44.19 6.23 -34.31
N ILE A 103 44.32 7.47 -33.84
CA ILE A 103 43.58 8.64 -34.33
C ILE A 103 44.47 9.47 -35.25
N HIS A 104 45.59 9.96 -34.72
CA HIS A 104 46.53 10.85 -35.41
C HIS A 104 47.86 10.89 -34.66
N GLY A 105 49.01 10.77 -35.35
CA GLY A 105 50.34 10.77 -34.73
C GLY A 105 50.46 9.79 -33.57
N GLY A 106 50.86 10.27 -32.38
CA GLY A 106 50.92 9.48 -31.15
C GLY A 106 49.58 9.27 -30.42
N ILE A 107 48.46 9.81 -30.92
CA ILE A 107 47.17 9.86 -30.22
C ILE A 107 46.32 8.63 -30.59
N LEU A 108 45.86 7.90 -29.56
CA LEU A 108 45.02 6.70 -29.72
C LEU A 108 43.72 6.80 -28.91
N PHE A 109 42.66 6.15 -29.40
CA PHE A 109 41.68 5.55 -28.53
C PHE A 109 42.29 4.30 -27.90
N HIS A 110 42.23 4.15 -26.58
CA HIS A 110 42.68 2.92 -25.91
C HIS A 110 42.02 2.76 -24.55
N SER A 111 42.05 1.56 -23.97
CA SER A 111 41.62 1.35 -22.58
C SER A 111 42.41 2.23 -21.61
N VAL A 112 41.95 2.44 -20.38
CA VAL A 112 42.83 2.91 -19.30
C VAL A 112 44.09 2.02 -19.24
N TRP A 113 45.23 2.65 -18.97
CA TRP A 113 46.54 2.01 -19.13
C TRP A 113 46.82 0.98 -18.02
N TYR A 114 47.72 0.07 -18.37
CA TYR A 114 48.17 -1.06 -17.56
C TYR A 114 49.67 -0.96 -17.28
N TYR A 115 50.10 -1.50 -16.14
CA TYR A 115 51.53 -1.58 -15.79
C TYR A 115 52.26 -2.65 -16.62
N GLN A 116 51.56 -3.69 -17.08
CA GLN A 116 52.08 -4.75 -17.93
C GLN A 116 51.04 -5.12 -19.01
N LYS A 117 51.41 -5.91 -20.01
CA LYS A 117 50.45 -6.49 -20.99
C LYS A 117 49.62 -7.63 -20.37
N ASP A 118 49.08 -7.40 -19.17
CA ASP A 118 48.28 -8.33 -18.38
C ASP A 118 47.01 -7.62 -17.89
N LYS A 119 45.84 -8.24 -18.13
CA LYS A 119 44.52 -7.72 -17.80
C LYS A 119 44.30 -7.47 -16.30
N ARG A 120 45.11 -8.07 -15.42
CA ARG A 120 45.11 -7.88 -13.95
C ARG A 120 45.80 -6.60 -13.51
N THR A 121 46.48 -5.91 -14.41
CA THR A 121 47.40 -4.82 -14.05
C THR A 121 46.89 -3.43 -14.45
N GLN A 122 45.58 -3.25 -14.63
CA GLN A 122 45.02 -1.93 -14.96
C GLN A 122 45.17 -1.00 -13.75
N SER A 123 45.60 0.24 -13.97
CA SER A 123 45.65 1.23 -12.88
C SER A 123 44.24 1.59 -12.39
N THR A 124 43.93 1.23 -11.14
CA THR A 124 42.60 1.48 -10.53
C THR A 124 42.33 2.96 -10.33
N VAL A 125 43.36 3.73 -9.94
CA VAL A 125 43.29 5.19 -9.79
C VAL A 125 42.96 5.85 -11.12
N GLN A 126 43.58 5.41 -12.21
CA GLN A 126 43.37 5.99 -13.53
C GLN A 126 42.05 5.55 -14.14
N PHE A 127 41.57 4.35 -13.83
CA PHE A 127 40.22 3.92 -14.17
C PHE A 127 39.18 4.84 -13.51
N ASN A 128 39.40 5.16 -12.24
CA ASN A 128 38.57 6.12 -11.52
C ASN A 128 38.69 7.56 -12.04
N LYS A 129 39.60 7.88 -12.96
CA LYS A 129 39.64 9.18 -13.64
C LYS A 129 38.80 9.25 -14.91
N LEU A 130 38.24 8.13 -15.40
CA LEU A 130 37.33 8.14 -16.55
C LEU A 130 36.23 9.19 -16.39
N GLY A 131 36.08 10.03 -17.41
CA GLY A 131 35.20 11.19 -17.41
C GLY A 131 35.86 12.52 -17.04
N GLN A 132 37.15 12.51 -16.72
CA GLN A 132 37.97 13.68 -16.40
C GLN A 132 39.12 13.82 -17.40
N THR A 133 39.60 15.03 -17.61
CA THR A 133 40.82 15.28 -18.39
C THR A 133 42.01 14.75 -17.60
N ALA A 134 42.68 13.71 -18.10
CA ALA A 134 43.66 12.96 -17.32
C ALA A 134 44.78 12.31 -18.14
N SER A 135 44.76 12.42 -19.47
CA SER A 135 45.77 11.82 -20.35
C SER A 135 46.81 12.82 -20.83
N HIS A 136 47.91 12.32 -21.40
CA HIS A 136 48.92 13.14 -22.08
C HIS A 136 48.55 13.44 -23.55
N GLY A 137 47.33 13.12 -23.99
CA GLY A 137 46.85 13.39 -25.34
C GLY A 137 45.87 12.33 -25.86
N CYS A 138 46.09 11.06 -25.52
CA CYS A 138 45.19 9.96 -25.92
C CYS A 138 43.76 10.09 -25.38
N VAL A 139 42.84 9.37 -25.98
CA VAL A 139 41.46 9.23 -25.50
C VAL A 139 41.33 7.90 -24.78
N ARG A 140 41.37 7.94 -23.44
CA ARG A 140 41.25 6.73 -22.61
C ARG A 140 39.79 6.33 -22.42
N LEU A 141 39.49 5.03 -22.47
CA LEU A 141 38.15 4.48 -22.27
C LEU A 141 38.18 3.30 -21.29
N SER A 142 37.00 2.83 -20.87
CA SER A 142 36.88 1.50 -20.28
C SER A 142 37.30 0.41 -21.29
N VAL A 143 37.68 -0.78 -20.83
CA VAL A 143 38.03 -1.89 -21.72
C VAL A 143 36.88 -2.25 -22.65
N ALA A 144 35.64 -2.31 -22.14
CA ALA A 144 34.47 -2.61 -22.97
C ALA A 144 34.29 -1.60 -24.11
N ASP A 145 34.45 -0.30 -23.81
CA ASP A 145 34.24 0.77 -24.78
C ASP A 145 35.38 0.84 -25.82
N ALA A 146 36.64 0.71 -25.38
CA ALA A 146 37.79 0.63 -26.28
C ALA A 146 37.68 -0.59 -27.21
N LYS A 147 37.33 -1.76 -26.66
CA LYS A 147 37.08 -2.96 -27.44
C LYS A 147 35.95 -2.76 -28.45
N TRP A 148 34.87 -2.09 -28.06
CA TRP A 148 33.77 -1.83 -28.97
C TRP A 148 34.24 -1.03 -30.19
N ILE A 149 35.02 0.04 -30.01
CA ILE A 149 35.61 0.80 -31.13
C ILE A 149 36.51 -0.11 -31.97
N TYR A 150 37.41 -0.84 -31.32
CA TYR A 150 38.36 -1.75 -31.97
C TYR A 150 37.66 -2.81 -32.84
N ASP A 151 36.57 -3.41 -32.36
CA ASP A 151 35.85 -4.45 -33.10
C ASP A 151 34.92 -3.88 -34.19
N ASN A 152 34.23 -2.75 -33.92
CA ASN A 152 33.11 -2.31 -34.75
C ASN A 152 33.47 -1.24 -35.78
N CYS A 153 34.49 -0.41 -35.51
CA CYS A 153 34.86 0.71 -36.38
C CYS A 153 35.99 0.28 -37.31
N ALA A 154 35.77 0.21 -38.62
CA ALA A 154 36.81 -0.15 -39.58
C ALA A 154 37.99 0.86 -39.57
N LEU A 155 39.12 0.50 -40.18
CA LEU A 155 40.14 1.50 -40.49
C LEU A 155 39.55 2.57 -41.42
N ARG A 156 40.12 3.77 -41.38
CA ARG A 156 39.61 4.99 -42.02
C ARG A 156 38.23 5.43 -41.51
N THR A 157 37.83 5.01 -40.31
CA THR A 157 36.65 5.58 -39.63
C THR A 157 36.91 7.05 -39.35
N LYS A 158 35.95 7.91 -39.71
CA LYS A 158 36.05 9.36 -39.46
C LYS A 158 36.00 9.64 -37.95
N VAL A 159 36.89 10.49 -37.47
CA VAL A 159 36.96 10.96 -36.09
C VAL A 159 36.98 12.48 -36.08
N THR A 160 36.05 13.12 -35.38
CA THR A 160 36.07 14.58 -35.18
C THR A 160 36.30 14.88 -33.72
N VAL A 161 37.41 15.55 -33.41
CA VAL A 161 37.73 16.00 -32.05
C VAL A 161 37.41 17.48 -31.92
N TYR A 162 36.58 17.81 -30.94
CA TYR A 162 36.10 19.17 -30.69
C TYR A 162 35.99 19.47 -29.19
N SER A 163 35.71 20.71 -28.84
CA SER A 163 35.59 21.18 -27.46
C SER A 163 34.25 21.88 -27.26
N SER A 164 33.42 21.37 -26.34
CA SER A 164 32.15 22.02 -25.97
C SER A 164 31.74 21.67 -24.54
N LYS A 165 31.02 22.56 -23.85
CA LYS A 165 30.41 22.25 -22.55
C LYS A 165 29.29 21.21 -22.68
N ASN A 166 28.60 21.17 -23.82
CA ASN A 166 27.52 20.21 -24.07
C ASN A 166 28.10 18.81 -24.34
N PRO A 167 27.79 17.78 -23.53
CA PRO A 167 28.32 16.43 -23.70
C PRO A 167 27.89 15.73 -25.01
N GLY A 168 26.90 16.28 -25.71
CA GLY A 168 26.36 15.72 -26.94
C GLY A 168 25.00 15.06 -26.74
N PRO A 169 24.40 14.55 -27.82
CA PRO A 169 22.97 14.19 -27.87
C PRO A 169 22.57 13.01 -26.97
N LEU A 170 23.52 12.17 -26.55
CA LEU A 170 23.26 11.04 -25.64
C LEU A 170 23.67 11.35 -24.18
N GLY A 171 24.07 12.60 -23.91
CA GLY A 171 24.57 13.00 -22.60
C GLY A 171 25.91 12.36 -22.22
N LYS A 172 26.34 12.60 -20.98
CA LYS A 172 27.56 12.02 -20.42
C LYS A 172 27.23 10.71 -19.69
N PRO A 173 27.78 9.55 -20.13
CA PRO A 173 27.54 8.29 -19.43
C PRO A 173 28.05 8.33 -17.99
N LYS A 174 27.38 7.61 -17.08
CA LYS A 174 27.82 7.49 -15.68
C LYS A 174 29.01 6.52 -15.60
N GLY A 175 30.09 6.96 -14.98
CA GLY A 175 31.28 6.14 -14.78
C GLY A 175 31.13 5.14 -13.64
N ILE A 176 31.80 4.00 -13.78
CA ILE A 176 32.01 3.04 -12.69
C ILE A 176 33.24 3.50 -11.90
N LYS A 177 33.16 3.40 -10.57
CA LYS A 177 34.33 3.61 -9.70
C LYS A 177 34.66 2.29 -9.01
N VAL A 178 35.93 1.92 -8.95
CA VAL A 178 36.43 0.74 -8.25
C VAL A 178 37.19 1.12 -6.98
N SER A 179 37.39 0.17 -6.08
CA SER A 179 38.29 0.37 -4.94
C SER A 179 39.72 0.66 -5.41
N THR A 180 40.36 1.65 -4.80
CA THR A 180 41.79 1.95 -5.00
C THR A 180 42.68 1.32 -3.94
N SER A 181 42.11 0.51 -3.02
CA SER A 181 42.90 -0.26 -2.04
C SER A 181 43.92 -1.18 -2.69
N ARG A 182 43.66 -1.61 -3.93
CA ARG A 182 44.64 -2.24 -4.81
C ARG A 182 45.06 -1.22 -5.86
N ARG A 183 46.37 -1.02 -6.02
CA ARG A 183 46.94 -0.13 -7.05
C ARG A 183 46.59 -0.57 -8.47
N MET A 184 46.50 -1.89 -8.69
CA MET A 184 46.15 -2.46 -9.99
C MET A 184 45.18 -3.62 -9.85
N TYR A 185 44.24 -3.73 -10.78
CA TYR A 185 43.33 -4.86 -10.88
C TYR A 185 42.66 -4.93 -12.27
N TRP A 186 41.69 -5.82 -12.44
CA TRP A 186 40.88 -5.89 -13.65
C TRP A 186 40.05 -4.62 -13.88
N ASP A 187 39.79 -4.30 -15.15
CA ASP A 187 38.70 -3.38 -15.50
C ASP A 187 37.36 -4.09 -15.24
N PRO A 188 36.42 -3.49 -14.49
CA PRO A 188 35.13 -4.12 -14.21
C PRO A 188 34.26 -4.34 -15.44
N THR A 189 34.57 -3.68 -16.55
CA THR A 189 33.86 -3.82 -17.83
C THR A 189 34.54 -4.80 -18.80
N ASP A 190 35.75 -5.31 -18.51
CA ASP A 190 36.43 -6.24 -19.42
C ASP A 190 35.54 -7.47 -19.69
N PRO A 191 35.20 -7.77 -20.96
CA PRO A 191 34.27 -8.85 -21.29
C PRO A 191 34.87 -10.25 -21.10
N ASP A 192 36.14 -10.38 -20.75
CA ASP A 192 36.80 -11.67 -20.49
C ASP A 192 35.98 -12.55 -19.51
N LYS A 193 35.82 -13.83 -19.87
CA LYS A 193 35.12 -14.82 -19.04
C LYS A 193 35.78 -15.00 -17.67
N LYS A 194 37.10 -14.79 -17.55
CA LYS A 194 37.90 -14.86 -16.33
C LYS A 194 37.85 -13.59 -15.48
N ASN A 195 37.19 -12.51 -15.94
CA ASN A 195 37.09 -11.27 -15.18
C ASN A 195 36.34 -11.50 -13.85
N PRO A 196 36.98 -11.29 -12.68
CA PRO A 196 36.37 -11.49 -11.37
C PRO A 196 35.12 -10.63 -11.12
N TYR A 197 34.93 -9.56 -11.90
CA TYR A 197 33.76 -8.69 -11.82
C TYR A 197 32.53 -9.18 -12.59
N ARG A 198 32.68 -10.06 -13.60
CA ARG A 198 31.62 -10.45 -14.56
C ARG A 198 30.42 -11.18 -13.93
N LYS A 199 30.54 -11.63 -12.69
CA LYS A 199 29.46 -12.29 -11.92
C LYS A 199 29.06 -11.53 -10.66
N GLN A 200 29.64 -10.35 -10.43
CA GLN A 200 29.38 -9.57 -9.23
C GLN A 200 28.01 -8.90 -9.33
N LYS A 201 27.08 -9.41 -8.52
CA LYS A 201 25.75 -8.86 -8.32
C LYS A 201 25.77 -7.87 -7.16
N ALA A 202 24.83 -6.93 -7.15
CA ALA A 202 24.57 -6.16 -5.94
C ALA A 202 24.07 -7.10 -4.82
N THR A 203 24.27 -6.72 -3.56
CA THR A 203 23.66 -7.41 -2.42
C THR A 203 22.42 -6.63 -1.98
N ILE A 204 21.33 -7.33 -1.66
CA ILE A 204 20.16 -6.78 -0.95
C ILE A 204 20.10 -7.43 0.43
N SER A 205 20.10 -6.61 1.47
CA SER A 205 19.96 -7.04 2.86
C SER A 205 18.63 -6.55 3.42
N ILE A 206 17.98 -7.40 4.21
CA ILE A 206 16.72 -7.09 4.89
C ILE A 206 16.99 -7.32 6.36
N SER A 207 16.78 -6.29 7.18
CA SER A 207 16.99 -6.33 8.62
C SER A 207 16.11 -7.42 9.25
N SER A 208 16.67 -8.17 10.20
CA SER A 208 15.92 -9.10 11.05
C SER A 208 14.85 -8.40 11.88
N LYS A 209 15.02 -7.10 12.16
CA LYS A 209 14.04 -6.27 12.89
C LYS A 209 12.88 -5.79 12.02
N LYS A 210 12.89 -6.06 10.71
CA LYS A 210 11.79 -5.67 9.83
C LYS A 210 10.55 -6.49 10.16
N ALA A 211 9.46 -5.83 10.55
CA ALA A 211 8.22 -6.49 10.92
C ALA A 211 7.63 -7.31 9.74
N ALA A 212 7.44 -8.62 9.97
CA ALA A 212 6.75 -9.53 9.05
C ALA A 212 5.20 -9.45 9.17
N THR A 213 4.71 -8.68 10.14
CA THR A 213 3.29 -8.47 10.39
C THR A 213 3.00 -6.97 10.43
N ALA A 214 1.90 -6.56 9.81
CA ALA A 214 1.38 -5.19 9.86
C ALA A 214 -0.04 -5.19 10.42
N GLU A 215 -0.33 -4.25 11.31
CA GLU A 215 -1.66 -4.09 11.89
C GLU A 215 -2.58 -3.33 10.92
N TYR A 216 -3.84 -3.77 10.83
CA TYR A 216 -4.83 -3.19 9.93
C TYR A 216 -4.97 -1.69 10.12
N GLY A 217 -4.94 -0.95 9.01
CA GLY A 217 -5.12 0.50 8.99
C GLY A 217 -3.95 1.33 9.55
N THR A 218 -2.85 0.71 9.98
CA THR A 218 -1.65 1.43 10.45
C THR A 218 -0.66 1.70 9.31
N SER A 219 0.26 2.64 9.48
CA SER A 219 1.31 2.91 8.49
C SER A 219 2.36 1.78 8.47
N TYR A 220 2.84 1.41 7.27
CA TYR A 220 3.92 0.44 7.12
C TYR A 220 4.89 0.87 6.02
N ASN A 221 6.17 1.06 6.37
CA ASN A 221 7.19 1.46 5.41
C ASN A 221 7.83 0.24 4.73
N ILE A 222 7.50 0.04 3.45
CA ILE A 222 8.01 -1.07 2.63
C ILE A 222 9.54 -1.06 2.55
N LYS A 223 10.18 0.10 2.37
CA LYS A 223 11.64 0.19 2.21
C LYS A 223 12.41 0.22 3.53
N SER A 224 11.74 0.44 4.67
CA SER A 224 12.41 0.44 5.98
C SER A 224 13.07 -0.91 6.26
N GLY A 225 14.31 -0.85 6.76
CA GLY A 225 15.15 -2.02 7.03
C GLY A 225 15.69 -2.74 5.80
N VAL A 226 15.52 -2.18 4.58
CA VAL A 226 16.06 -2.75 3.34
C VAL A 226 17.25 -1.92 2.88
N THR A 227 18.40 -2.57 2.71
CA THR A 227 19.61 -1.93 2.20
C THR A 227 20.14 -2.66 0.99
N ALA A 228 20.90 -1.95 0.15
CA ALA A 228 21.60 -2.56 -0.97
C ALA A 228 23.01 -1.98 -1.13
N LYS A 229 23.96 -2.82 -1.53
CA LYS A 229 25.36 -2.45 -1.73
C LYS A 229 25.88 -3.01 -3.05
N ASP A 230 26.58 -2.18 -3.81
CA ASP A 230 27.29 -2.62 -5.00
C ASP A 230 28.57 -3.37 -4.59
N LYS A 231 28.77 -4.60 -5.09
CA LYS A 231 29.95 -5.40 -4.74
C LYS A 231 31.25 -4.88 -5.37
N ILE A 232 31.17 -4.16 -6.47
CA ILE A 232 32.30 -3.62 -7.23
C ILE A 232 32.71 -2.28 -6.66
N THR A 233 31.77 -1.32 -6.64
CA THR A 233 32.06 0.05 -6.23
C THR A 233 32.06 0.21 -4.72
N LYS A 234 31.57 -0.80 -3.97
CA LYS A 234 31.33 -0.78 -2.52
C LYS A 234 30.38 0.33 -2.04
N ARG A 235 29.70 1.03 -2.95
CA ARG A 235 28.79 2.13 -2.63
C ARG A 235 27.39 1.60 -2.32
N SER A 236 26.66 2.37 -1.53
CA SER A 236 25.24 2.12 -1.26
C SER A 236 24.42 2.26 -2.54
N LEU A 237 23.52 1.30 -2.75
CA LEU A 237 22.47 1.31 -3.77
C LEU A 237 21.07 1.37 -3.13
N THR A 238 20.97 1.59 -1.82
CA THR A 238 19.71 1.55 -1.06
C THR A 238 18.63 2.46 -1.67
N SER A 239 18.97 3.68 -2.07
CA SER A 239 18.03 4.62 -2.69
C SER A 239 17.50 4.15 -4.06
N LYS A 240 18.24 3.26 -4.73
CA LYS A 240 17.90 2.70 -6.05
C LYS A 240 17.10 1.40 -5.94
N VAL A 241 16.81 0.92 -4.73
CA VAL A 241 15.98 -0.27 -4.54
C VAL A 241 14.55 0.05 -4.98
N THR A 242 14.07 -0.78 -5.90
CA THR A 242 12.69 -0.84 -6.38
C THR A 242 12.00 -2.06 -5.80
N TYR A 243 10.67 -2.12 -5.86
CA TYR A 243 9.93 -3.28 -5.40
C TYR A 243 8.69 -3.55 -6.25
N GLY A 244 8.33 -4.82 -6.38
CA GLY A 244 7.03 -5.28 -6.86
C GLY A 244 6.25 -5.96 -5.73
N VAL A 245 4.93 -5.87 -5.78
CA VAL A 245 4.05 -6.45 -4.75
C VAL A 245 3.09 -7.45 -5.36
N THR A 246 2.96 -8.59 -4.70
CA THR A 246 1.93 -9.59 -4.99
C THR A 246 1.16 -9.93 -3.72
N LYS A 247 -0.13 -10.21 -3.82
CA LYS A 247 -0.99 -10.66 -2.72
C LYS A 247 -1.42 -12.10 -2.96
N TYR A 248 -1.44 -12.91 -1.90
CA TYR A 248 -1.92 -14.28 -1.95
C TYR A 248 -3.45 -14.33 -1.97
N SER A 249 -4.03 -15.03 -2.93
CA SER A 249 -5.48 -15.22 -3.08
C SER A 249 -5.74 -16.44 -3.98
N ASN A 250 -6.67 -17.30 -3.56
CA ASN A 250 -7.11 -18.49 -4.30
C ASN A 250 -5.92 -19.39 -4.70
N GLY A 251 -5.10 -19.77 -3.71
CA GLY A 251 -3.96 -20.67 -3.92
C GLY A 251 -2.71 -20.04 -4.53
N LYS A 252 -2.77 -18.81 -5.09
CA LYS A 252 -1.65 -18.21 -5.84
C LYS A 252 -1.39 -16.74 -5.52
N TYR A 253 -0.16 -16.30 -5.80
CA TYR A 253 0.23 -14.89 -5.70
C TYR A 253 -0.13 -14.12 -6.98
N LYS A 254 -0.90 -13.04 -6.83
CA LYS A 254 -1.31 -12.15 -7.93
C LYS A 254 -0.76 -10.74 -7.72
N LYS A 255 -0.48 -10.00 -8.80
CA LYS A 255 -0.02 -8.60 -8.72
C LYS A 255 -1.01 -7.76 -7.93
N ALA A 256 -0.52 -6.95 -7.00
CA ALA A 256 -1.36 -6.12 -6.14
C ALA A 256 -0.63 -4.82 -5.74
N LYS A 257 -1.38 -3.83 -5.25
CA LYS A 257 -0.83 -2.71 -4.48
C LYS A 257 -0.79 -3.11 -3.00
N PHE A 258 0.29 -2.78 -2.30
CA PHE A 258 0.36 -3.02 -0.86
C PHE A 258 -0.57 -2.04 -0.12
N SER A 259 -1.34 -2.54 0.83
CA SER A 259 -2.20 -1.72 1.70
C SER A 259 -2.43 -2.41 3.03
N THR A 260 -2.27 -1.68 4.12
CA THR A 260 -2.64 -2.15 5.47
C THR A 260 -4.14 -2.10 5.72
N LYS A 261 -4.93 -1.48 4.83
CA LYS A 261 -6.40 -1.54 4.85
C LYS A 261 -6.97 -2.74 4.09
N SER A 262 -6.11 -3.67 3.67
CA SER A 262 -6.52 -4.87 2.94
C SER A 262 -5.82 -6.08 3.54
N LEU A 263 -6.57 -6.85 4.34
CA LEU A 263 -6.06 -8.02 5.06
C LEU A 263 -5.46 -9.08 4.14
N GLY A 264 -4.51 -9.85 4.65
CA GLY A 264 -3.94 -11.01 3.98
C GLY A 264 -2.42 -10.96 3.86
N THR A 265 -1.87 -11.88 3.07
CA THR A 265 -0.43 -12.08 2.93
C THR A 265 0.09 -11.44 1.64
N TYR A 266 1.05 -10.53 1.79
CA TYR A 266 1.73 -9.84 0.70
C TYR A 266 3.16 -10.33 0.58
N ARG A 267 3.62 -10.57 -0.65
CA ARG A 267 5.02 -10.82 -0.99
C ARG A 267 5.58 -9.62 -1.73
N ILE A 268 6.61 -9.02 -1.13
CA ILE A 268 7.35 -7.88 -1.65
C ILE A 268 8.63 -8.40 -2.30
N LYS A 269 8.81 -8.17 -3.60
CA LYS A 269 10.03 -8.53 -4.34
C LYS A 269 10.86 -7.27 -4.56
N TYR A 270 11.91 -7.09 -3.77
CA TYR A 270 12.88 -6.01 -3.95
C TYR A 270 13.78 -6.32 -5.14
N ALA A 271 14.16 -5.29 -5.89
CA ALA A 271 15.07 -5.38 -7.02
C ALA A 271 16.01 -4.18 -7.09
N VAL A 272 17.27 -4.42 -7.44
CA VAL A 272 18.27 -3.38 -7.68
C VAL A 272 19.25 -3.81 -8.76
N LYS A 273 19.68 -2.87 -9.61
CA LYS A 273 20.73 -3.10 -10.62
C LYS A 273 22.09 -2.69 -10.07
N SER A 274 23.11 -3.51 -10.26
CA SER A 274 24.51 -3.15 -9.99
C SER A 274 25.01 -2.11 -11.00
N SER A 275 26.21 -1.58 -10.75
CA SER A 275 26.95 -0.72 -11.66
C SER A 275 27.22 -1.33 -13.04
N LEU A 276 27.20 -2.67 -13.16
CA LEU A 276 27.26 -3.40 -14.44
C LEU A 276 25.88 -3.71 -15.04
N GLY A 277 24.79 -3.20 -14.46
CA GLY A 277 23.43 -3.42 -14.96
C GLY A 277 22.82 -4.77 -14.58
N VAL A 278 23.52 -5.62 -13.82
CA VAL A 278 23.02 -6.93 -13.38
C VAL A 278 21.98 -6.75 -12.27
N THR A 279 20.81 -7.34 -12.44
CA THR A 279 19.71 -7.23 -11.47
C THR A 279 19.83 -8.28 -10.36
N THR A 280 19.75 -7.84 -9.10
CA THR A 280 19.57 -8.70 -7.92
C THR A 280 18.16 -8.53 -7.39
N THR A 281 17.54 -9.62 -6.93
CA THR A 281 16.24 -9.58 -6.28
C THR A 281 16.25 -10.30 -4.94
N LYS A 282 15.41 -9.85 -4.00
CA LYS A 282 15.17 -10.54 -2.71
C LYS A 282 13.71 -10.35 -2.31
N THR A 283 13.09 -11.38 -1.74
CA THR A 283 11.68 -11.36 -1.35
C THR A 283 11.50 -11.26 0.15
N PHE A 284 10.42 -10.61 0.59
CA PHE A 284 9.98 -10.53 1.97
C PHE A 284 8.45 -10.63 2.05
N THR A 285 7.94 -11.33 3.04
CA THR A 285 6.50 -11.54 3.22
C THR A 285 6.00 -10.69 4.39
N VAL A 286 4.87 -10.00 4.17
CA VAL A 286 4.18 -9.20 5.18
C VAL A 286 2.75 -9.70 5.31
N ARG A 287 2.33 -10.06 6.53
CA ARG A 287 0.94 -10.41 6.84
C ARG A 287 0.22 -9.20 7.41
N VAL A 288 -0.83 -8.73 6.73
CA VAL A 288 -1.71 -7.68 7.24
C VAL A 288 -2.84 -8.35 8.04
N VAL A 289 -2.91 -8.05 9.33
CA VAL A 289 -3.83 -8.67 10.29
C VAL A 289 -4.58 -7.62 11.08
N ASP A 290 -5.77 -7.97 11.57
CA ASP A 290 -6.52 -7.17 12.53
C ASP A 290 -6.48 -7.89 13.87
N THR A 291 -5.82 -7.29 14.86
CA THR A 291 -5.65 -7.82 16.22
C THR A 291 -6.35 -6.97 17.28
N LYS A 292 -7.00 -5.88 16.90
CA LYS A 292 -7.67 -4.99 17.87
C LYS A 292 -9.00 -5.59 18.33
N ALA A 293 -9.42 -5.23 19.54
CA ALA A 293 -10.73 -5.62 20.03
C ALA A 293 -11.83 -5.12 19.07
N PRO A 294 -12.91 -5.89 18.85
CA PRO A 294 -14.05 -5.42 18.07
C PRO A 294 -14.70 -4.17 18.68
N VAL A 295 -15.56 -3.48 17.92
CA VAL A 295 -16.43 -2.43 18.44
C VAL A 295 -17.85 -2.99 18.54
N ILE A 296 -18.47 -2.84 19.70
CA ILE A 296 -19.86 -3.23 19.95
C ILE A 296 -20.73 -1.96 19.95
N THR A 297 -21.81 -1.98 19.20
CA THR A 297 -22.86 -0.97 19.22
C THR A 297 -24.10 -1.58 19.86
N ALA A 298 -24.47 -1.06 21.02
CA ALA A 298 -25.67 -1.41 21.78
C ALA A 298 -26.07 -0.19 22.63
N LYS A 299 -27.37 -0.05 22.89
CA LYS A 299 -27.95 1.02 23.70
C LYS A 299 -28.90 0.44 24.75
N ASP A 300 -29.08 1.18 25.83
CA ASP A 300 -30.15 0.92 26.80
C ASP A 300 -31.51 1.05 26.10
N ARG A 301 -32.49 0.29 26.58
CA ARG A 301 -33.85 0.33 26.01
C ARG A 301 -34.89 -0.19 26.98
N THR A 302 -36.14 0.15 26.68
CA THR A 302 -37.33 -0.32 27.40
C THR A 302 -38.13 -1.26 26.50
N VAL A 303 -38.66 -2.34 27.07
CA VAL A 303 -39.52 -3.32 26.39
C VAL A 303 -40.67 -3.74 27.30
N ASN A 304 -41.76 -4.24 26.75
CA ASN A 304 -42.83 -4.84 27.54
C ASN A 304 -42.45 -6.26 27.99
N ILE A 305 -43.04 -6.72 29.08
CA ILE A 305 -42.91 -8.10 29.53
C ILE A 305 -43.28 -9.08 28.40
N ASN A 306 -42.70 -10.27 28.44
CA ASN A 306 -42.82 -11.32 27.44
C ASN A 306 -42.22 -10.99 26.05
N THR A 307 -41.67 -9.80 25.83
CA THR A 307 -40.88 -9.49 24.63
C THR A 307 -39.70 -10.46 24.51
N THR A 308 -39.36 -10.83 23.28
CA THR A 308 -38.22 -11.71 23.00
C THR A 308 -37.01 -10.90 22.47
N ASN A 309 -35.87 -11.56 22.27
CA ASN A 309 -34.68 -11.05 21.61
C ASN A 309 -33.89 -10.00 22.40
N ALA A 310 -33.01 -10.49 23.28
CA ALA A 310 -32.07 -9.68 24.07
C ALA A 310 -30.92 -9.05 23.25
N VAL A 311 -30.84 -9.29 21.95
CA VAL A 311 -29.80 -8.75 21.05
C VAL A 311 -30.36 -7.87 19.93
N SER A 312 -31.62 -7.45 20.04
CA SER A 312 -32.23 -6.55 19.06
C SER A 312 -31.55 -5.17 19.11
N GLY A 313 -31.20 -4.64 17.92
CA GLY A 313 -30.41 -3.42 17.77
C GLY A 313 -28.91 -3.54 18.10
N VAL A 314 -28.41 -4.74 18.41
CA VAL A 314 -27.01 -4.97 18.79
C VAL A 314 -26.18 -5.42 17.60
N SER A 315 -25.00 -4.81 17.43
CA SER A 315 -24.02 -5.24 16.43
C SER A 315 -22.59 -5.21 16.98
N ALA A 316 -21.72 -6.03 16.39
CA ALA A 316 -20.30 -6.02 16.67
C ALA A 316 -19.47 -6.20 15.40
N LYS A 317 -18.45 -5.35 15.21
CA LYS A 317 -17.57 -5.37 14.03
C LYS A 317 -16.10 -5.28 14.44
N MET A 318 -15.25 -6.07 13.79
CA MET A 318 -13.80 -5.90 13.86
C MET A 318 -13.40 -4.57 13.22
N LYS A 319 -12.18 -4.07 13.52
CA LYS A 319 -11.69 -2.80 12.93
C LYS A 319 -11.60 -2.86 11.40
N SER A 320 -11.35 -4.06 10.87
CA SER A 320 -11.35 -4.41 9.45
C SER A 320 -12.74 -4.51 8.80
N GLY A 321 -13.81 -4.28 9.56
CA GLY A 321 -15.20 -4.29 9.08
C GLY A 321 -15.89 -5.66 9.10
N LYS A 322 -15.15 -6.75 9.38
CA LYS A 322 -15.75 -8.08 9.52
C LYS A 322 -16.75 -8.09 10.68
N SER A 323 -18.01 -8.46 10.40
CA SER A 323 -19.01 -8.66 11.45
C SER A 323 -18.64 -9.84 12.32
N VAL A 324 -18.74 -9.65 13.64
CA VAL A 324 -18.61 -10.68 14.68
C VAL A 324 -19.85 -10.71 15.57
N THR A 325 -20.96 -10.16 15.05
CA THR A 325 -22.22 -10.00 15.80
C THR A 325 -22.75 -11.35 16.26
N SER A 326 -22.93 -12.31 15.35
CA SER A 326 -23.50 -13.62 15.67
C SER A 326 -22.57 -14.54 16.48
N SER A 327 -21.29 -14.18 16.62
CA SER A 327 -20.31 -14.91 17.43
C SER A 327 -20.15 -14.36 18.85
N MET A 328 -20.87 -13.29 19.21
CA MET A 328 -20.77 -12.74 20.56
C MET A 328 -21.38 -13.67 21.60
N SER A 329 -20.87 -13.56 22.82
CA SER A 329 -21.50 -14.10 24.02
C SER A 329 -22.28 -13.00 24.71
N VAL A 330 -23.46 -13.35 25.25
CA VAL A 330 -24.35 -12.42 25.93
C VAL A 330 -24.55 -12.91 27.34
N LYS A 331 -24.23 -12.09 28.33
CA LYS A 331 -24.50 -12.41 29.73
C LYS A 331 -25.68 -11.58 30.21
N ILE A 332 -26.65 -12.21 30.85
CA ILE A 332 -27.88 -11.56 31.32
C ILE A 332 -28.02 -11.83 32.81
N GLN A 333 -28.19 -10.76 33.59
CA GLN A 333 -28.60 -10.79 34.98
C GLN A 333 -30.04 -10.29 35.06
N ALA A 334 -30.96 -11.18 35.44
CA ALA A 334 -32.38 -10.87 35.59
C ALA A 334 -32.66 -10.08 36.88
N PRO A 335 -33.81 -9.39 36.98
CA PRO A 335 -34.26 -8.76 38.21
C PRO A 335 -34.27 -9.77 39.38
N GLY A 336 -33.64 -9.40 40.49
CA GLY A 336 -33.50 -10.25 41.67
C GLY A 336 -32.47 -11.38 41.56
N ALA A 337 -31.79 -11.55 40.43
CA ALA A 337 -30.71 -12.54 40.30
C ALA A 337 -29.39 -12.00 40.88
N GLY A 338 -28.70 -12.83 41.67
CA GLY A 338 -27.40 -12.47 42.25
C GLY A 338 -26.21 -12.52 41.28
N SER A 339 -26.38 -13.12 40.09
CA SER A 339 -25.28 -13.30 39.12
C SER A 339 -25.76 -13.33 37.68
N TYR A 340 -24.80 -13.25 36.75
CA TYR A 340 -25.03 -13.32 35.31
C TYR A 340 -25.11 -14.77 34.81
N THR A 341 -26.08 -15.07 33.97
CA THR A 341 -26.10 -16.30 33.15
C THR A 341 -25.56 -16.00 31.75
N THR A 342 -24.72 -16.88 31.20
CA THR A 342 -24.11 -16.70 29.87
C THR A 342 -24.88 -17.44 28.79
N TYR A 343 -25.16 -16.76 27.68
CA TYR A 343 -25.88 -17.24 26.52
C TYR A 343 -25.02 -17.08 25.25
N SER A 344 -25.24 -17.95 24.27
CA SER A 344 -24.80 -17.69 22.89
C SER A 344 -25.68 -16.62 22.25
N TYR A 345 -25.22 -15.96 21.19
CA TYR A 345 -26.02 -14.98 20.46
C TYR A 345 -27.39 -15.54 20.02
N ALA A 346 -27.43 -16.77 19.51
CA ALA A 346 -28.67 -17.41 19.08
C ALA A 346 -29.65 -17.62 20.25
N LYS A 347 -29.17 -18.10 21.41
CA LYS A 347 -29.99 -18.26 22.61
C LYS A 347 -30.46 -16.91 23.16
N ALA A 348 -29.60 -15.88 23.13
CA ALA A 348 -29.98 -14.53 23.53
C ALA A 348 -31.01 -13.89 22.57
N LYS A 349 -30.96 -14.22 21.28
CA LYS A 349 -31.97 -13.81 20.29
C LYS A 349 -33.34 -14.46 20.54
N ALA A 350 -33.35 -15.68 21.08
CA ALA A 350 -34.58 -16.36 21.50
C ALA A 350 -34.99 -16.07 22.95
N TYR A 351 -34.20 -15.29 23.70
CA TYR A 351 -34.45 -15.03 25.11
C TYR A 351 -35.75 -14.26 25.29
N LYS A 352 -36.61 -14.71 26.22
CA LYS A 352 -37.89 -14.11 26.58
C LYS A 352 -37.78 -13.40 27.94
N PHE A 353 -38.17 -12.14 28.01
CA PHE A 353 -38.16 -11.34 29.24
C PHE A 353 -39.41 -11.61 30.07
N THR A 354 -39.35 -12.54 31.03
CA THR A 354 -40.54 -12.99 31.79
C THR A 354 -40.72 -12.34 33.16
N LYS A 355 -39.80 -11.48 33.60
CA LYS A 355 -39.92 -10.72 34.85
C LYS A 355 -39.87 -9.23 34.53
N ALA A 356 -40.72 -8.43 35.15
CA ALA A 356 -40.58 -6.98 35.08
C ALA A 356 -39.39 -6.50 35.92
N GLY A 357 -38.84 -5.35 35.55
CA GLY A 357 -37.70 -4.72 36.23
C GLY A 357 -36.48 -4.53 35.31
N THR A 358 -35.34 -4.21 35.92
CA THR A 358 -34.11 -3.92 35.17
C THR A 358 -33.25 -5.16 35.00
N TYR A 359 -32.99 -5.53 33.75
CA TYR A 359 -31.99 -6.53 33.38
C TYR A 359 -30.66 -5.85 33.09
N TYR A 360 -29.57 -6.39 33.63
CA TYR A 360 -28.22 -6.00 33.24
C TYR A 360 -27.70 -6.96 32.19
N VAL A 361 -27.33 -6.43 31.02
CA VAL A 361 -26.87 -7.24 29.89
C VAL A 361 -25.46 -6.85 29.50
N GLN A 362 -24.57 -7.84 29.46
CA GLN A 362 -23.18 -7.68 29.05
C GLN A 362 -22.95 -8.41 27.72
N TYR A 363 -22.66 -7.65 26.67
CA TYR A 363 -22.27 -8.19 25.37
C TYR A 363 -20.75 -8.32 25.29
N VAL A 364 -20.26 -9.50 24.87
CA VAL A 364 -18.83 -9.80 24.75
C VAL A 364 -18.51 -10.26 23.34
N ALA A 365 -17.75 -9.46 22.60
CA ALA A 365 -17.31 -9.76 21.24
C ALA A 365 -15.79 -9.95 21.18
N LYS A 366 -15.32 -11.06 20.60
CA LYS A 366 -13.89 -11.40 20.50
C LYS A 366 -13.37 -11.18 19.08
N ASN A 367 -12.10 -10.78 18.96
CA ASN A 367 -11.42 -10.72 17.67
C ASN A 367 -11.15 -12.15 17.15
N VAL A 368 -11.49 -12.41 15.89
CA VAL A 368 -11.35 -13.74 15.26
C VAL A 368 -9.90 -14.21 15.14
N ASN A 369 -8.96 -13.30 14.89
CA ASN A 369 -7.53 -13.62 14.75
C ASN A 369 -6.79 -13.66 16.09
N LYS A 370 -7.33 -12.99 17.12
CA LYS A 370 -6.76 -12.88 18.47
C LYS A 370 -7.89 -12.94 19.51
N PRO A 371 -8.40 -14.14 19.86
CA PRO A 371 -9.58 -14.27 20.74
C PRO A 371 -9.42 -13.67 22.14
N ASN A 372 -8.17 -13.49 22.61
CA ASN A 372 -7.85 -12.79 23.86
C ASN A 372 -8.09 -11.27 23.79
N ARG A 373 -8.34 -10.70 22.61
CA ARG A 373 -8.72 -9.31 22.42
C ARG A 373 -10.23 -9.22 22.27
N ALA A 374 -10.90 -8.94 23.39
CA ALA A 374 -12.34 -8.83 23.49
C ALA A 374 -12.78 -7.39 23.77
N ALA A 375 -13.98 -7.05 23.32
CA ALA A 375 -14.72 -5.88 23.75
C ALA A 375 -15.91 -6.30 24.60
N ILE A 376 -16.22 -5.49 25.60
CA ILE A 376 -17.32 -5.68 26.53
C ILE A 376 -18.17 -4.41 26.49
N LYS A 377 -19.48 -4.57 26.34
CA LYS A 377 -20.45 -3.47 26.44
C LYS A 377 -21.57 -3.89 27.37
N ASN A 378 -21.75 -3.13 28.45
CA ASN A 378 -22.86 -3.29 29.37
C ASN A 378 -24.00 -2.36 28.93
N VAL A 379 -25.23 -2.85 29.00
CA VAL A 379 -26.46 -2.08 28.78
C VAL A 379 -27.52 -2.47 29.82
N LYS A 380 -28.49 -1.60 30.01
CA LYS A 380 -29.69 -1.85 30.80
C LYS A 380 -30.88 -2.09 29.87
N ILE A 381 -31.62 -3.16 30.13
CA ILE A 381 -32.92 -3.39 29.50
C ILE A 381 -33.99 -3.31 30.58
N THR A 382 -34.84 -2.29 30.50
CA THR A 382 -35.96 -2.12 31.42
C THR A 382 -37.17 -2.83 30.86
N VAL A 383 -37.71 -3.78 31.62
CA VAL A 383 -38.90 -4.54 31.24
C VAL A 383 -40.08 -4.01 32.02
N LEU A 384 -41.03 -3.40 31.32
CA LEU A 384 -42.29 -2.94 31.88
C LEU A 384 -43.20 -4.15 32.15
N GLY A 385 -43.94 -4.10 33.26
CA GLY A 385 -44.94 -5.12 33.58
C GLY A 385 -46.16 -5.07 32.67
N ASP A 386 -47.08 -6.02 32.88
CA ASP A 386 -48.42 -5.96 32.27
C ASP A 386 -49.18 -4.72 32.73
N ASP A 387 -50.21 -4.33 31.96
CA ASP A 387 -51.13 -3.28 32.37
C ASP A 387 -51.76 -3.61 33.72
N ALA A 388 -52.02 -2.56 34.51
CA ALA A 388 -52.75 -2.72 35.75
C ALA A 388 -54.17 -3.20 35.46
N VAL A 389 -54.75 -3.97 36.36
CA VAL A 389 -56.11 -4.49 36.25
C VAL A 389 -56.89 -4.04 37.47
N ILE A 390 -58.03 -3.39 37.22
CA ILE A 390 -59.00 -3.02 38.25
C ILE A 390 -60.18 -3.99 38.13
N LYS A 391 -60.64 -4.55 39.26
CA LYS A 391 -61.82 -5.40 39.33
C LYS A 391 -62.71 -4.98 40.49
N SER A 392 -64.02 -4.98 40.30
CA SER A 392 -64.96 -4.98 41.42
C SER A 392 -65.05 -6.37 42.04
N THR A 393 -65.07 -6.43 43.37
CA THR A 393 -65.19 -7.66 44.16
C THR A 393 -66.53 -7.78 44.87
N LYS A 394 -67.28 -6.67 44.99
CA LYS A 394 -68.54 -6.57 45.70
C LYS A 394 -69.42 -5.51 45.05
N ALA A 395 -70.74 -5.66 45.18
CA ALA A 395 -71.65 -4.57 44.83
C ALA A 395 -71.39 -3.37 45.77
N VAL A 396 -71.44 -2.16 45.22
CA VAL A 396 -71.38 -0.93 46.01
C VAL A 396 -72.80 -0.52 46.33
N ILE A 397 -73.15 -0.50 47.62
CA ILE A 397 -74.48 -0.12 48.10
C ILE A 397 -74.30 1.04 49.09
N VAL A 398 -75.01 2.15 48.87
CA VAL A 398 -74.96 3.34 49.72
C VAL A 398 -76.36 3.79 50.13
N GLU A 399 -76.48 4.53 51.23
CA GLU A 399 -77.73 5.20 51.61
C GLU A 399 -78.05 6.33 50.62
N ASN A 400 -79.33 6.67 50.47
CA ASN A 400 -79.77 7.73 49.56
C ASN A 400 -79.12 9.11 49.87
N SER A 401 -78.82 9.37 51.14
CA SER A 401 -78.15 10.59 51.61
C SER A 401 -76.62 10.58 51.47
N ALA A 402 -76.03 9.55 50.87
CA ALA A 402 -74.57 9.41 50.80
C ALA A 402 -73.90 10.52 49.97
N THR A 403 -72.92 11.17 50.59
CA THR A 403 -72.04 12.15 49.96
C THR A 403 -71.11 11.50 48.93
N ASN A 404 -70.57 12.30 48.00
CA ASN A 404 -69.60 11.81 47.01
C ASN A 404 -68.36 11.16 47.66
N ASP A 405 -67.93 11.62 48.84
CA ASP A 405 -66.77 11.05 49.53
C ASP A 405 -67.10 9.72 50.23
N GLN A 406 -68.31 9.57 50.76
CA GLN A 406 -68.82 8.27 51.24
C GLN A 406 -68.93 7.26 50.09
N ILE A 407 -69.43 7.69 48.92
CA ILE A 407 -69.48 6.85 47.70
C ILE A 407 -68.07 6.43 47.28
N LYS A 408 -67.11 7.36 47.18
CA LYS A 408 -65.71 7.04 46.83
C LYS A 408 -65.08 6.07 47.83
N ALA A 409 -65.38 6.21 49.13
CA ALA A 409 -64.86 5.32 50.16
C ALA A 409 -65.38 3.89 49.99
N GLU A 410 -66.68 3.71 49.75
CA GLU A 410 -67.28 2.39 49.51
C GLU A 410 -66.79 1.77 48.20
N VAL A 411 -66.67 2.55 47.12
CA VAL A 411 -66.08 2.10 45.87
C VAL A 411 -64.65 1.58 46.09
N ARG A 412 -63.82 2.29 46.86
CA ARG A 412 -62.45 1.83 47.19
C ARG A 412 -62.41 0.54 48.02
N LYS A 413 -63.42 0.28 48.86
CA LYS A 413 -63.54 -0.99 49.60
C LYS A 413 -63.98 -2.15 48.71
N ALA A 414 -64.73 -1.84 47.65
CA ALA A 414 -65.29 -2.84 46.74
C ALA A 414 -64.35 -3.24 45.60
N ILE A 415 -63.28 -2.50 45.31
CA ILE A 415 -62.35 -2.81 44.22
C ILE A 415 -61.06 -3.49 44.66
N THR A 416 -60.44 -4.20 43.72
CA THR A 416 -59.05 -4.64 43.80
C THR A 416 -58.27 -4.10 42.61
N ILE A 417 -57.01 -3.77 42.84
CA ILE A 417 -56.07 -3.33 41.80
C ILE A 417 -54.88 -4.27 41.82
N THR A 418 -54.55 -4.85 40.68
CA THR A 418 -53.32 -5.61 40.48
C THR A 418 -52.46 -4.89 39.45
N ASP A 419 -51.22 -4.57 39.78
CA ASP A 419 -50.27 -3.95 38.86
C ASP A 419 -49.00 -4.80 38.79
N ASN A 420 -48.64 -5.26 37.60
CA ASN A 420 -47.50 -6.13 37.37
C ASN A 420 -47.51 -7.37 38.29
N GLY A 421 -48.70 -7.99 38.43
CA GLY A 421 -48.91 -9.17 39.28
C GLY A 421 -48.87 -8.92 40.79
N THR A 422 -48.74 -7.67 41.24
CA THR A 422 -48.75 -7.30 42.68
C THR A 422 -50.01 -6.53 43.04
N THR A 423 -50.61 -6.85 44.18
CA THR A 423 -51.75 -6.09 44.71
C THR A 423 -51.33 -4.67 45.05
N VAL A 424 -52.11 -3.70 44.57
CA VAL A 424 -51.97 -2.28 44.87
C VAL A 424 -53.11 -1.87 45.80
N LYS A 425 -52.81 -1.03 46.79
CA LYS A 425 -53.84 -0.46 47.67
C LYS A 425 -54.85 0.31 46.82
N SER A 426 -56.15 0.04 46.99
CA SER A 426 -57.23 0.70 46.24
C SER A 426 -57.27 2.22 46.43
N THR A 427 -56.67 2.74 47.52
CA THR A 427 -56.48 4.17 47.76
C THR A 427 -55.56 4.86 46.75
N ALA A 428 -54.74 4.11 46.01
CA ALA A 428 -53.90 4.65 44.95
C ALA A 428 -54.68 4.98 43.66
N ALA A 429 -55.94 4.53 43.53
CA ALA A 429 -56.79 4.90 42.41
C ALA A 429 -57.56 6.21 42.66
N THR A 430 -57.73 6.96 41.58
CA THR A 430 -58.60 8.12 41.52
C THR A 430 -60.03 7.65 41.24
N VAL A 431 -60.99 8.11 42.03
CA VAL A 431 -62.42 7.77 41.88
C VAL A 431 -63.19 9.06 41.63
N THR A 432 -63.87 9.11 40.49
CA THR A 432 -64.77 10.21 40.09
C THR A 432 -66.20 9.70 40.10
N VAL A 433 -67.11 10.44 40.72
CA VAL A 433 -68.53 10.07 40.83
C VAL A 433 -69.33 10.93 39.87
N SER A 434 -70.18 10.28 39.06
CA SER A 434 -71.17 10.92 38.19
C SER A 434 -72.57 10.49 38.64
N LYS A 435 -73.50 11.44 38.72
CA LYS A 435 -74.91 11.21 39.05
C LYS A 435 -75.75 11.62 37.85
N ASP A 436 -76.49 10.67 37.29
CA ASP A 436 -77.50 10.97 36.27
C ASP A 436 -78.79 11.40 36.95
N THR A 437 -79.23 12.63 36.72
CA THR A 437 -80.43 13.21 37.33
C THR A 437 -81.73 12.77 36.66
N GLU A 438 -81.67 12.18 35.47
CA GLU A 438 -82.85 11.69 34.74
C GLU A 438 -83.13 10.22 35.05
N THR A 439 -82.09 9.40 35.24
CA THR A 439 -82.24 7.96 35.47
C THR A 439 -81.97 7.52 36.91
N GLU A 440 -81.62 8.44 37.81
CA GLU A 440 -81.20 8.19 39.20
C GLU A 440 -80.00 7.23 39.35
N VAL A 441 -79.25 7.00 38.27
CA VAL A 441 -78.11 6.08 38.29
C VAL A 441 -76.85 6.80 38.77
N ILE A 442 -76.20 6.22 39.77
CA ILE A 442 -74.90 6.68 40.26
C ILE A 442 -73.81 5.78 39.66
N THR A 443 -72.86 6.38 38.95
CA THR A 443 -71.70 5.68 38.37
C THR A 443 -70.41 6.25 38.92
N ALA A 444 -69.50 5.38 39.37
CA ALA A 444 -68.16 5.77 39.80
C ALA A 444 -67.10 5.25 38.81
N THR A 445 -66.35 6.17 38.21
CA THR A 445 -65.21 5.84 37.36
C THR A 445 -63.95 5.76 38.20
N VAL A 446 -63.35 4.58 38.27
CA VAL A 446 -62.07 4.33 38.91
C VAL A 446 -60.96 4.39 37.87
N SER A 447 -59.91 5.16 38.11
CA SER A 447 -58.73 5.22 37.24
C SER A 447 -57.45 4.99 38.02
N TYR A 448 -56.51 4.28 37.41
CA TYR A 448 -55.20 4.00 37.99
C TYR A 448 -54.11 4.03 36.92
N LYS A 449 -53.04 4.78 37.17
CA LYS A 449 -51.86 4.80 36.30
C LYS A 449 -50.88 3.72 36.76
N GLY A 450 -50.79 2.65 35.98
CA GLY A 450 -49.90 1.52 36.24
C GLY A 450 -48.42 1.90 36.19
N LYS A 451 -47.59 1.06 36.80
CA LYS A 451 -46.12 1.18 36.80
C LYS A 451 -45.51 1.14 35.39
N ASN A 452 -46.22 0.57 34.42
CA ASN A 452 -45.82 0.60 33.01
C ASN A 452 -46.14 1.94 32.32
N GLY A 453 -46.83 2.86 33.00
CA GLY A 453 -47.20 4.18 32.52
C GLY A 453 -48.61 4.27 31.91
N THR A 454 -49.26 3.14 31.64
CA THR A 454 -50.63 3.07 31.10
C THR A 454 -51.65 3.40 32.19
N THR A 455 -52.62 4.24 31.88
CA THR A 455 -53.79 4.45 32.75
C THR A 455 -54.89 3.47 32.36
N VAL A 456 -55.38 2.72 33.34
CA VAL A 456 -56.55 1.85 33.20
C VAL A 456 -57.73 2.44 33.93
N THR A 457 -58.92 2.26 33.36
CA THR A 457 -60.19 2.76 33.90
C THR A 457 -61.18 1.61 34.07
N TYR A 458 -62.04 1.72 35.08
CA TYR A 458 -63.10 0.77 35.36
C TYR A 458 -64.31 1.50 35.93
N GLU A 459 -65.50 1.22 35.39
CA GLU A 459 -66.75 1.82 35.86
C GLU A 459 -67.44 0.90 36.87
N VAL A 460 -67.94 1.50 37.94
CA VAL A 460 -68.67 0.82 39.02
C VAL A 460 -70.04 1.44 39.14
N THR A 461 -71.09 0.65 38.95
CA THR A 461 -72.46 1.03 39.27
C THR A 461 -72.64 1.03 40.79
N VAL A 462 -73.23 2.10 41.33
CA VAL A 462 -73.49 2.28 42.75
C VAL A 462 -74.99 2.17 42.98
N ASN A 463 -75.41 1.19 43.77
CA ASN A 463 -76.81 0.95 44.11
C ASN A 463 -77.19 1.77 45.35
N VAL A 464 -78.37 2.36 45.34
CA VAL A 464 -78.92 3.10 46.48
C VAL A 464 -79.86 2.19 47.26
N LYS A 465 -79.75 2.16 48.60
CA LYS A 465 -80.76 1.49 49.43
C LYS A 465 -82.06 2.28 49.37
N GLN A 466 -83.14 1.63 48.93
CA GLN A 466 -84.49 2.15 49.10
C GLN A 466 -84.93 1.88 50.54
N GLU A 467 -85.33 2.92 51.27
CA GLU A 467 -85.98 2.77 52.57
C GLU A 467 -87.35 2.10 52.37
N ALA A 468 -87.63 1.05 53.15
CA ALA A 468 -88.96 0.49 53.22
C ALA A 468 -89.88 1.53 53.87
N GLN A 469 -90.83 2.07 53.11
CA GLN A 469 -91.90 2.91 53.66
C GLN A 469 -92.69 2.13 54.71
N GLN A 470 -92.57 2.56 55.96
CA GLN A 470 -93.40 2.13 57.08
C GLN A 470 -94.79 2.77 56.90
N SER A 471 -95.80 1.97 56.55
CA SER A 471 -97.20 2.41 56.56
C SER A 471 -97.64 2.60 58.02
N ALA A 472 -97.82 3.85 58.44
CA ALA A 472 -98.46 4.17 59.71
C ALA A 472 -99.98 4.02 59.55
N GLU A 473 -100.59 3.15 60.35
CA GLU A 473 -102.03 3.09 60.57
C GLU A 473 -102.48 4.37 61.28
N GLU A 474 -103.39 5.11 60.65
CA GLU A 474 -104.05 6.28 61.22
C GLU A 474 -105.27 5.80 62.02
N GLN A 475 -105.13 5.83 63.35
CA GLN A 475 -106.20 5.59 64.31
C GLN A 475 -106.84 6.95 64.65
N THR A 476 -107.97 7.27 64.02
CA THR A 476 -108.85 8.36 64.49
C THR A 476 -109.99 7.76 65.28
N ASP A 477 -109.91 7.95 66.59
CA ASP A 477 -110.96 7.74 67.58
C ASP A 477 -111.57 9.10 67.90
N GLN A 478 -112.88 9.31 67.68
CA GLN A 478 -113.79 10.20 68.46
C GLN A 478 -115.21 10.32 67.87
N PRO A 479 -116.24 10.72 68.66
CA PRO A 479 -117.31 9.81 69.03
C PRO A 479 -118.74 10.28 68.66
N VAL A 480 -119.68 9.39 69.01
CA VAL A 480 -121.16 9.44 69.05
C VAL A 480 -121.78 10.81 69.40
N GLU A 481 -122.80 11.23 68.64
CA GLU A 481 -124.09 11.70 69.20
C GLU A 481 -125.26 11.67 68.18
N GLN A 482 -126.35 11.04 68.66
CA GLN A 482 -127.78 11.03 68.25
C GLN A 482 -128.23 10.39 66.93
#